data_AF-A8WEM3-F1
#
_entry.id   AF-A8WEM3-F1
#
_cell.length_a   1.000
_cell.length_b   1.000
_cell.length_c   1.000
_cell.angle_alpha   90.00
_cell.angle_beta   90.00
_cell.angle_gamma   90.00
#
_symmetry.space_group_name_H-M   'P 1'
#
loop_
_entity.id
_entity.type
_entity.pdbx_description
1 polymer ?
#
loop_
_entity_poly.entity_id
_entity_poly.type
_entity_poly.pdbx_seq_one_letter_code
_entity_poly.pdbx_strand_id
1 'polypeptide(L)'
;MCYCNRVNCKGTDCKRTILEGANNIRTKKLQSHSDSRMDRTTTSTVVPRDDAITSVPVPPDTSSSHVPCGMDIDQQIHSLQIRLKGTETLSVLLSEAREQIAQLSAALRDREGTIVLLQNRLAQNGLSTSLSLGSTELIVPGASRELVQGLIRENARLKQSLKGAPMEEELRRRFAEQQNSIKILEDELTERRESLKKLEDAMTSSEDDKDKMIVSLRARLQELEKSSQTQDVLCKSLTEESETLRTRLQATAEMCNELATKLEAEKACRKKGDPSEDLERELRQMSVSEDKRYKQERRRAQEEIARLQGQVKELVDMNTRWQLYNDQREQYVQQLREKQLQLENRQVTPSAPVQTGLTEEQQRRIDQTILNAKRETEKTKEEAMRLHDDLTVARNIAFELQAQVEQLQMEKDHSRREIAELRRQGAHVPGDAQETIQMLQQQVQVCTEDFQAERQDRESLQTRLEELLAAQERDREVITMLRAQVRQLQSTGYRAPFPRPCQTEYRRNQPVEQSMLIARRGHNYGHHGYDVIDGMQDDDDLATDGVGSDEESVERKEHMLYRPRCKREYSKDKHDQLLEHIDVCCS
;
A
#
# COMPACT_ATOMS: atom_id res chain seq x y z
N MET A 1 9.63 28.80 -25.27
CA MET A 1 10.93 29.48 -25.44
C MET A 1 11.04 30.59 -24.40
N CYS A 2 11.90 30.41 -23.41
CA CYS A 2 12.69 31.47 -22.79
C CYS A 2 13.76 30.78 -21.96
N TYR A 3 15.00 30.91 -22.42
CA TYR A 3 16.22 30.48 -21.75
C TYR A 3 16.53 31.44 -20.60
N CYS A 4 16.84 30.94 -19.41
CA CYS A 4 17.74 31.63 -18.50
C CYS A 4 18.50 30.64 -17.62
N ASN A 5 19.82 30.58 -17.86
CA ASN A 5 20.85 29.92 -17.07
C ASN A 5 21.52 30.97 -16.17
N ARG A 6 21.60 30.73 -14.86
CA ARG A 6 22.73 30.98 -13.92
C ARG A 6 22.19 30.89 -12.48
N VAL A 7 22.62 29.90 -11.69
CA VAL A 7 23.82 29.89 -10.82
C VAL A 7 23.70 30.87 -9.64
N ASN A 8 23.70 30.28 -8.43
CA ASN A 8 23.89 30.85 -7.09
C ASN A 8 22.83 31.80 -6.52
N CYS A 9 22.00 31.24 -5.62
CA CYS A 9 21.68 31.90 -4.35
C CYS A 9 21.36 30.83 -3.30
N LYS A 10 22.27 30.67 -2.32
CA LYS A 10 22.01 30.04 -1.02
C LYS A 10 21.39 31.11 -0.11
N GLY A 11 20.47 30.71 0.77
CA GLY A 11 20.10 31.49 1.96
C GLY A 11 18.67 32.02 1.96
N THR A 12 17.81 31.30 2.70
CA THR A 12 16.82 31.82 3.66
C THR A 12 16.31 33.25 3.47
N ASP A 13 15.07 33.37 3.00
CA ASP A 13 13.97 34.11 3.66
C ASP A 13 12.89 34.46 2.64
N CYS A 14 11.75 33.79 2.72
CA CYS A 14 10.53 34.25 2.06
C CYS A 14 9.33 33.99 2.97
N LYS A 15 9.14 34.87 3.95
CA LYS A 15 7.83 35.08 4.59
C LYS A 15 7.02 36.00 3.69
N ARG A 16 6.00 35.46 3.01
CA ARG A 16 4.97 36.26 2.33
C ARG A 16 3.65 36.14 3.09
N THR A 17 3.27 37.25 3.71
CA THR A 17 1.99 37.56 4.33
C THR A 17 0.90 37.65 3.25
N ILE A 18 -0.19 36.89 3.38
CA ILE A 18 -1.46 37.12 2.67
C ILE A 18 -2.62 36.80 3.64
N LEU A 19 -3.21 37.84 4.21
CA LEU A 19 -4.54 37.95 4.84
C LEU A 19 -4.96 39.41 4.54
N GLU A 20 -6.19 39.80 4.20
CA GLU A 20 -7.49 39.16 4.16
C GLU A 20 -8.43 40.11 3.38
N GLY A 21 -9.41 39.56 2.67
CA GLY A 21 -10.46 40.32 1.98
C GLY A 21 -11.77 40.31 2.77
N ALA A 22 -12.31 41.51 2.99
CA ALA A 22 -13.72 41.93 3.03
C ALA A 22 -14.86 40.91 3.32
N ASN A 23 -15.72 41.19 4.31
CA ASN A 23 -17.02 41.87 4.09
C ASN A 23 -17.94 41.93 5.34
N ASN A 24 -18.37 43.17 5.64
CA ASN A 24 -19.74 43.65 5.93
C ASN A 24 -20.84 42.64 6.31
N ILE A 25 -21.49 42.83 7.48
CA ILE A 25 -22.96 42.85 7.61
C ILE A 25 -23.40 43.97 8.56
N ARG A 26 -24.34 44.77 8.06
CA ARG A 26 -24.90 46.00 8.61
C ARG A 26 -26.25 45.70 9.27
N THR A 27 -26.48 46.36 10.39
CA THR A 27 -27.74 46.49 11.14
C THR A 27 -28.92 46.93 10.26
N LYS A 28 -30.13 46.42 10.55
CA LYS A 28 -31.40 47.10 10.25
C LYS A 28 -32.55 46.61 11.14
N LYS A 29 -33.06 47.57 11.92
CA LYS A 29 -34.34 47.65 12.63
C LYS A 29 -35.35 48.29 11.66
N LEU A 30 -36.65 47.98 11.78
CA LEU A 30 -37.88 48.68 11.30
C LEU A 30 -38.98 47.59 11.22
N GLN A 31 -40.28 47.81 11.39
CA GLN A 31 -41.15 48.79 12.03
C GLN A 31 -42.56 48.19 11.87
N SER A 32 -43.40 48.40 12.88
CA SER A 32 -44.84 48.16 12.89
C SER A 32 -45.59 48.81 11.71
N HIS A 33 -46.57 48.10 11.14
CA HIS A 33 -47.78 48.69 10.56
C HIS A 33 -49.00 47.81 10.87
N SER A 34 -50.00 48.49 11.41
CA SER A 34 -51.38 48.09 11.65
C SER A 34 -52.18 47.90 10.37
N ASP A 35 -53.11 46.95 10.35
CA ASP A 35 -54.35 47.10 9.58
C ASP A 35 -55.52 46.35 10.21
N SER A 36 -56.62 47.09 10.37
CA SER A 36 -57.94 46.67 10.85
C SER A 36 -58.72 45.97 9.76
N ARG A 37 -59.46 44.90 10.10
CA ARG A 37 -60.73 44.63 9.41
C ARG A 37 -61.71 43.89 10.32
N MET A 38 -62.80 44.58 10.63
CA MET A 38 -64.03 44.00 11.16
C MET A 38 -64.72 43.18 10.09
N ASP A 39 -65.31 42.06 10.47
CA ASP A 39 -66.59 41.63 9.89
C ASP A 39 -67.45 40.98 10.98
N ARG A 40 -68.64 41.57 11.17
CA ARG A 40 -69.75 41.03 11.97
C ARG A 40 -70.51 40.05 11.10
N THR A 41 -70.78 38.85 11.61
CA THR A 41 -71.91 38.04 11.13
C THR A 41 -72.73 37.55 12.31
N THR A 42 -73.97 38.05 12.34
CA THR A 42 -75.07 37.65 13.19
C THR A 42 -75.56 36.27 12.82
N THR A 43 -75.79 35.39 13.80
CA THR A 43 -76.74 34.27 13.65
C THR A 43 -77.53 34.07 14.94
N SER A 44 -78.84 34.22 14.75
CA SER A 44 -79.94 33.93 15.66
C SER A 44 -80.15 32.41 15.76
N THR A 45 -80.50 31.88 16.93
CA THR A 45 -81.52 30.81 17.11
C THR A 45 -81.69 30.49 18.61
N VAL A 46 -82.88 30.78 19.15
CA VAL A 46 -83.94 29.83 19.57
C VAL A 46 -83.81 29.35 21.02
N VAL A 47 -84.66 29.94 21.85
CA VAL A 47 -85.01 29.50 23.20
C VAL A 47 -86.24 28.58 23.10
N PRO A 48 -86.27 27.43 23.79
CA PRO A 48 -87.52 26.81 24.19
C PRO A 48 -87.83 27.15 25.66
N ARG A 49 -89.01 27.73 25.87
CA ARG A 49 -89.78 27.58 27.11
C ARG A 49 -90.34 26.16 27.14
N ASP A 50 -90.45 25.57 28.33
CA ASP A 50 -91.69 24.89 28.72
C ASP A 50 -91.80 24.74 30.24
N ASP A 51 -93.04 24.90 30.67
CA ASP A 51 -93.58 24.91 32.02
C ASP A 51 -93.65 23.50 32.62
N ALA A 52 -93.55 23.40 33.95
CA ALA A 52 -94.17 22.31 34.69
C ALA A 52 -94.52 22.74 36.13
N ILE A 53 -95.81 22.95 36.31
CA ILE A 53 -96.56 23.07 37.56
C ILE A 53 -96.42 21.79 38.38
N THR A 54 -96.11 21.86 39.69
CA THR A 54 -96.75 20.95 40.66
C THR A 54 -96.64 21.43 42.11
N SER A 55 -97.83 21.66 42.69
CA SER A 55 -98.29 21.28 44.03
C SER A 55 -97.49 21.66 45.28
N VAL A 56 -98.06 22.63 45.98
CA VAL A 56 -98.07 22.80 47.45
C VAL A 56 -98.58 21.54 48.16
N PRO A 57 -98.11 21.29 49.40
CA PRO A 57 -99.03 20.95 50.48
C PRO A 57 -98.85 21.84 51.73
N VAL A 58 -99.96 22.43 52.17
CA VAL A 58 -100.23 23.00 53.50
C VAL A 58 -100.50 21.83 54.48
N PRO A 59 -100.15 21.94 55.78
CA PRO A 59 -101.19 21.96 56.85
C PRO A 59 -100.73 22.76 58.11
N PRO A 60 -101.52 22.84 59.19
CA PRO A 60 -102.73 23.65 59.31
C PRO A 60 -102.70 24.60 60.54
N ASP A 61 -103.67 25.50 60.55
CA ASP A 61 -103.97 26.47 61.60
C ASP A 61 -104.25 25.82 62.99
N THR A 62 -103.75 26.47 64.04
CA THR A 62 -104.50 26.61 65.30
C THR A 62 -104.47 28.07 65.74
N SER A 63 -105.63 28.68 65.63
CA SER A 63 -106.07 29.96 66.16
C SER A 63 -105.81 30.11 67.66
N SER A 64 -105.37 31.30 68.09
CA SER A 64 -105.97 31.96 69.25
C SER A 64 -105.66 33.46 69.24
N SER A 65 -106.72 34.22 69.00
CA SER A 65 -106.95 35.63 69.31
C SER A 65 -106.02 36.28 70.35
N HIS A 66 -105.34 37.34 69.94
CA HIS A 66 -105.48 38.66 70.57
C HIS A 66 -104.83 39.71 69.66
N VAL A 67 -105.65 40.59 69.07
CA VAL A 67 -105.15 41.90 68.61
C VAL A 67 -105.24 42.83 69.81
N PRO A 68 -104.14 43.48 70.17
CA PRO A 68 -104.20 44.85 70.68
C PRO A 68 -103.47 45.77 69.72
N CYS A 69 -104.28 46.62 69.09
CA CYS A 69 -104.03 48.00 68.71
C CYS A 69 -102.64 48.58 69.04
N GLY A 70 -101.97 49.12 68.02
CA GLY A 70 -100.92 50.13 68.16
C GLY A 70 -99.49 49.63 68.01
N MET A 71 -99.11 49.08 66.85
CA MET A 71 -97.71 49.04 66.44
C MET A 71 -97.50 49.96 65.24
N ASP A 72 -96.59 50.88 65.48
CA ASP A 72 -96.15 52.01 64.68
C ASP A 72 -95.85 51.59 63.23
N ILE A 73 -96.48 52.27 62.26
CA ILE A 73 -96.27 52.02 60.82
C ILE A 73 -94.77 52.07 60.50
N ASP A 74 -94.01 52.90 61.21
CA ASP A 74 -92.56 53.04 61.07
C ASP A 74 -91.78 51.76 61.42
N GLN A 75 -92.24 50.96 62.40
CA GLN A 75 -91.60 49.68 62.73
C GLN A 75 -91.85 48.63 61.64
N GLN A 76 -93.04 48.63 61.03
CA GLN A 76 -93.34 47.76 59.89
C GLN A 76 -92.56 48.19 58.65
N ILE A 77 -92.46 49.49 58.38
CA ILE A 77 -91.63 50.03 57.30
C ILE A 77 -90.17 49.63 57.52
N HIS A 78 -89.64 49.75 58.74
CA HIS A 78 -88.27 49.37 59.04
C HIS A 78 -88.02 47.86 58.87
N SER A 79 -88.95 47.01 59.32
CA SER A 79 -88.88 45.56 59.10
C SER A 79 -88.90 45.20 57.61
N LEU A 80 -89.77 45.85 56.83
CA LEU A 80 -89.83 45.67 55.38
C LEU A 80 -88.56 46.18 54.67
N GLN A 81 -87.95 47.27 55.14
CA GLN A 81 -86.67 47.77 54.63
C GLN A 81 -85.52 46.79 54.89
N ILE A 82 -85.45 46.18 56.08
CA ILE A 82 -84.44 45.15 56.38
C ILE A 82 -84.63 43.94 55.49
N ARG A 83 -85.88 43.48 55.32
CA ARG A 83 -86.20 42.37 54.41
C ARG A 83 -85.86 42.71 52.96
N LEU A 84 -86.15 43.92 52.50
CA LEU A 84 -85.80 44.40 51.16
C LEU A 84 -84.29 44.36 50.95
N LYS A 85 -83.50 44.91 51.88
CA LYS A 85 -82.03 44.84 51.84
C LYS A 85 -81.52 43.39 51.86
N GLY A 86 -82.15 42.52 52.63
CA GLY A 86 -81.89 41.09 52.64
C GLY A 86 -82.15 40.45 51.27
N THR A 87 -83.28 40.76 50.63
CA THR A 87 -83.61 40.27 49.28
C THR A 87 -82.70 40.85 48.19
N GLU A 88 -82.28 42.10 48.31
CA GLU A 88 -81.29 42.72 47.42
C GLU A 88 -79.94 42.02 47.52
N THR A 89 -79.46 41.75 48.74
CA THR A 89 -78.21 41.03 48.98
C THR A 89 -78.26 39.60 48.41
N LEU A 90 -79.37 38.89 48.64
CA LEU A 90 -79.58 37.55 48.06
C LEU A 90 -79.67 37.60 46.53
N SER A 91 -80.25 38.65 45.95
CA SER A 91 -80.30 38.84 44.50
C SER A 91 -78.91 39.05 43.91
N VAL A 92 -78.03 39.80 44.59
CA VAL A 92 -76.64 39.99 44.18
C VAL A 92 -75.88 38.66 44.23
N LEU A 93 -75.94 37.95 45.36
CA LEU A 93 -75.29 36.64 45.50
C LEU A 93 -75.80 35.61 44.47
N LEU A 94 -77.10 35.65 44.16
CA LEU A 94 -77.68 34.81 43.12
C LEU A 94 -77.20 35.19 41.71
N SER A 95 -77.03 36.49 41.42
CA SER A 95 -76.44 36.93 40.15
C SER A 95 -74.95 36.54 40.04
N GLU A 96 -74.18 36.65 41.13
CA GLU A 96 -72.78 36.22 41.17
C GLU A 96 -72.66 34.70 41.01
N ALA A 97 -73.51 33.92 41.68
CA ALA A 97 -73.54 32.47 41.51
C ALA A 97 -73.90 32.07 40.07
N ARG A 98 -74.85 32.78 39.44
CA ARG A 98 -75.19 32.57 38.01
C ARG A 98 -74.03 32.90 37.09
N GLU A 99 -73.30 33.98 37.36
CA GLU A 99 -72.13 34.35 36.59
C GLU A 99 -71.00 33.33 36.74
N GLN A 100 -70.73 32.85 37.96
CA GLN A 100 -69.74 31.78 38.21
C GLN A 100 -70.11 30.48 37.48
N ILE A 101 -71.39 30.08 37.50
CA ILE A 101 -71.86 28.92 36.74
C ILE A 101 -71.65 29.13 35.24
N ALA A 102 -71.93 30.32 34.72
CA ALA A 102 -71.73 30.64 33.30
C ALA A 102 -70.24 30.59 32.92
N GLN A 103 -69.34 31.13 33.75
CA GLN A 103 -67.89 31.09 33.56
C GLN A 103 -67.35 29.66 33.58
N LEU A 104 -67.75 28.85 34.56
CA LEU A 104 -67.35 27.43 34.65
C LEU A 104 -67.90 26.62 33.46
N SER A 105 -69.14 26.88 33.04
CA SER A 105 -69.74 26.22 31.87
C SER A 105 -69.01 26.58 30.57
N ALA A 106 -68.57 27.84 30.42
CA ALA A 106 -67.73 28.25 29.30
C ALA A 106 -66.36 27.55 29.33
N ALA A 107 -65.72 27.49 30.51
CA ALA A 107 -64.44 26.81 30.69
C ALA A 107 -64.52 25.29 30.51
N LEU A 108 -65.68 24.67 30.75
CA LEU A 108 -65.94 23.27 30.41
C LEU A 108 -66.05 23.10 28.90
N ARG A 109 -66.82 23.94 28.20
CA ARG A 109 -66.95 23.88 26.73
C ARG A 109 -65.62 24.05 26.01
N ASP A 110 -64.75 24.95 26.47
CA ASP A 110 -63.40 25.11 25.91
C ASP A 110 -62.54 23.85 26.09
N ARG A 111 -62.62 23.22 27.26
CA ARG A 111 -61.91 21.97 27.55
C ARG A 111 -62.47 20.81 26.73
N GLU A 112 -63.79 20.70 26.60
CA GLU A 112 -64.46 19.72 25.74
C GLU A 112 -64.03 19.89 24.27
N GLY A 113 -63.98 21.13 23.77
CA GLY A 113 -63.47 21.43 22.43
C GLY A 113 -62.01 21.00 22.24
N THR A 114 -61.17 21.23 23.25
CA THR A 114 -59.77 20.77 23.26
C THR A 114 -59.67 19.25 23.25
N ILE A 115 -60.50 18.55 24.04
CA ILE A 115 -60.56 17.09 24.06
C ILE A 115 -60.94 16.54 22.68
N VAL A 116 -61.94 17.12 22.02
CA VAL A 116 -62.35 16.71 20.66
C VAL A 116 -61.23 16.93 19.64
N LEU A 117 -60.51 18.06 19.70
CA LEU A 117 -59.36 18.31 18.83
C LEU A 117 -58.24 17.29 19.05
N LEU A 118 -57.95 16.94 20.30
CA LEU A 118 -56.95 15.93 20.64
C LEU A 118 -57.39 14.53 20.22
N GLN A 119 -58.66 14.17 20.42
CA GLN A 119 -59.22 12.91 19.93
C GLN A 119 -59.13 12.79 18.40
N ASN A 120 -59.43 13.88 17.67
CA ASN A 120 -59.27 13.91 16.20
C ASN A 120 -57.80 13.73 15.78
N ARG A 121 -56.85 14.36 16.48
CA ARG A 121 -55.42 14.15 16.22
C ARG A 121 -54.99 12.72 16.51
N LEU A 122 -55.50 12.10 17.58
CA LEU A 122 -55.21 10.69 17.88
C LEU A 122 -55.76 9.75 16.79
N ALA A 123 -56.99 9.99 16.35
CA ALA A 123 -57.60 9.23 15.25
C ALA A 123 -56.81 9.35 13.94
N GLN A 124 -56.34 10.56 13.59
CA GLN A 124 -55.50 10.80 12.41
C GLN A 124 -54.17 10.05 12.48
N ASN A 125 -53.65 9.78 13.67
CA ASN A 125 -52.42 9.01 13.90
C ASN A 125 -52.69 7.51 14.15
N GLY A 126 -53.92 7.03 13.90
CA GLY A 126 -54.28 5.61 14.00
C GLY A 126 -54.37 5.06 15.42
N LEU A 127 -54.43 5.94 16.43
CA LEU A 127 -54.56 5.56 17.85
C LEU A 127 -56.03 5.56 18.26
N SER A 128 -56.45 4.57 19.05
CA SER A 128 -57.85 4.41 19.48
C SER A 128 -58.30 5.63 20.30
N THR A 129 -59.41 6.24 19.91
CA THR A 129 -60.00 7.43 20.57
C THR A 129 -60.65 7.13 21.92
N SER A 130 -60.72 5.84 22.28
CA SER A 130 -61.29 5.34 23.54
C SER A 130 -60.20 4.98 24.55
N LEU A 131 -59.29 5.91 24.85
CA LEU A 131 -58.31 5.71 25.91
C LEU A 131 -58.88 6.18 27.25
N SER A 132 -59.44 5.23 28.02
CA SER A 132 -59.53 5.37 29.47
C SER A 132 -58.13 5.14 30.03
N LEU A 133 -57.37 6.23 30.20
CA LEU A 133 -56.02 6.19 30.76
C LEU A 133 -56.12 5.79 32.24
N GLY A 134 -55.93 4.49 32.52
CA GLY A 134 -55.43 4.05 33.81
C GLY A 134 -54.06 4.71 34.02
N SER A 135 -53.87 5.37 35.15
CA SER A 135 -52.75 6.25 35.45
C SER A 135 -51.43 5.48 35.70
N THR A 136 -50.94 4.68 34.74
CA THR A 136 -49.61 4.01 34.86
C THR A 136 -49.03 3.40 33.58
N GLU A 137 -49.17 3.99 32.39
CA GLU A 137 -48.37 3.54 31.22
C GLU A 137 -47.66 4.69 30.50
N LEU A 138 -46.33 4.62 30.49
CA LEU A 138 -45.43 5.58 29.85
C LEU A 138 -45.34 5.26 28.35
N ILE A 139 -46.08 6.00 27.52
CA ILE A 139 -46.00 5.86 26.06
C ILE A 139 -44.78 6.64 25.55
N VAL A 140 -43.74 5.93 25.11
CA VAL A 140 -42.58 6.52 24.42
C VAL A 140 -42.88 6.59 22.92
N PRO A 141 -42.90 7.77 22.27
CA PRO A 141 -43.08 7.88 20.83
C PRO A 141 -41.87 7.30 20.08
N GLY A 142 -42.01 6.11 19.50
CA GLY A 142 -41.05 5.53 18.56
C GLY A 142 -41.27 5.99 17.12
N ALA A 143 -40.22 5.97 16.30
CA ALA A 143 -40.31 6.28 14.87
C ALA A 143 -41.32 5.38 14.14
N SER A 144 -41.95 5.89 13.07
CA SER A 144 -43.01 5.16 12.37
C SER A 144 -42.51 3.81 11.84
N ARG A 145 -43.34 2.78 12.03
CA ARG A 145 -43.01 1.40 11.64
C ARG A 145 -42.70 1.31 10.14
N GLU A 146 -43.35 2.12 9.32
CA GLU A 146 -43.10 2.18 7.88
C GLU A 146 -41.72 2.75 7.54
N LEU A 147 -41.25 3.77 8.27
CA LEU A 147 -39.91 4.35 8.06
C LEU A 147 -38.83 3.34 8.42
N VAL A 148 -38.98 2.65 9.55
CA VAL A 148 -38.04 1.61 9.99
C VAL A 148 -37.98 0.48 8.97
N GLN A 149 -39.13 -0.01 8.48
CA GLN A 149 -39.16 -1.03 7.45
C GLN A 149 -38.57 -0.54 6.11
N GLY A 150 -38.80 0.71 5.73
CA GLY A 150 -38.19 1.32 4.55
C GLY A 150 -36.66 1.37 4.64
N LEU A 151 -36.14 1.84 5.78
CA LEU A 151 -34.70 1.89 6.05
C LEU A 151 -34.05 0.51 6.10
N ILE A 152 -34.76 -0.51 6.59
CA ILE A 152 -34.26 -1.90 6.58
C ILE A 152 -34.13 -2.41 5.13
N ARG A 153 -35.14 -2.19 4.28
CA ARG A 153 -35.11 -2.60 2.87
C ARG A 153 -34.02 -1.86 2.09
N GLU A 154 -33.89 -0.55 2.32
CA GLU A 154 -32.87 0.26 1.64
C GLU A 154 -31.45 -0.11 2.10
N ASN A 155 -31.25 -0.36 3.40
CA ASN A 155 -29.99 -0.90 3.91
C ASN A 155 -29.68 -2.27 3.32
N ALA A 156 -30.67 -3.17 3.19
CA ALA A 156 -30.46 -4.47 2.56
C ALA A 156 -30.03 -4.31 1.09
N ARG A 157 -30.67 -3.41 0.34
CA ARG A 157 -30.34 -3.10 -1.06
C ARG A 157 -28.94 -2.50 -1.20
N LEU A 158 -28.58 -1.53 -0.35
CA LEU A 158 -27.26 -0.89 -0.35
C LEU A 158 -26.16 -1.90 0.04
N LYS A 159 -26.41 -2.74 1.04
CA LYS A 159 -25.49 -3.82 1.42
C LYS A 159 -25.26 -4.81 0.28
N GLN A 160 -26.29 -5.15 -0.48
CA GLN A 160 -26.16 -6.03 -1.64
C GLN A 160 -25.42 -5.36 -2.80
N SER A 161 -25.66 -4.07 -3.04
CA SER A 161 -24.93 -3.29 -4.05
C SER A 161 -23.46 -3.11 -3.69
N LEU A 162 -23.12 -3.00 -2.40
CA LEU A 162 -21.75 -2.89 -1.91
C LEU A 162 -21.00 -4.22 -2.04
N LYS A 163 -21.64 -5.34 -1.71
CA LYS A 163 -21.06 -6.70 -1.88
C LYS A 163 -20.78 -7.07 -3.34
N GLY A 164 -21.46 -6.44 -4.29
CA GLY A 164 -21.25 -6.65 -5.73
C GLY A 164 -20.35 -5.61 -6.41
N ALA A 165 -19.70 -4.73 -5.64
CA ALA A 165 -18.88 -3.68 -6.23
C ALA A 165 -17.62 -4.28 -6.89
N PRO A 166 -17.39 -4.05 -8.20
CA PRO A 166 -16.23 -4.59 -8.92
C PRO A 166 -14.89 -4.07 -8.39
N MET A 167 -14.93 -2.97 -7.63
CA MET A 167 -13.79 -2.36 -6.97
C MET A 167 -13.22 -3.26 -5.85
N GLU A 168 -14.08 -3.98 -5.11
CA GLU A 168 -13.62 -4.90 -4.06
C GLU A 168 -12.97 -6.15 -4.67
N GLU A 169 -13.50 -6.65 -5.78
CA GLU A 169 -12.94 -7.80 -6.50
C GLU A 169 -11.63 -7.45 -7.23
N GLU A 170 -11.54 -6.25 -7.81
CA GLU A 170 -10.30 -5.72 -8.40
C GLU A 170 -9.22 -5.50 -7.35
N LEU A 171 -9.57 -4.96 -6.17
CA LEU A 171 -8.65 -4.85 -5.04
C LEU A 171 -8.18 -6.23 -4.59
N ARG A 172 -9.10 -7.20 -4.42
CA ARG A 172 -8.74 -8.58 -4.07
C ARG A 172 -7.81 -9.21 -5.10
N ARG A 173 -8.04 -8.98 -6.39
CA ARG A 173 -7.15 -9.46 -7.47
C ARG A 173 -5.76 -8.84 -7.35
N ARG A 174 -5.68 -7.52 -7.14
CA ARG A 174 -4.39 -6.82 -6.93
C ARG A 174 -3.67 -7.30 -5.67
N PHE A 175 -4.39 -7.54 -4.57
CA PHE A 175 -3.81 -8.13 -3.37
C PHE A 175 -3.27 -9.54 -3.63
N ALA A 176 -4.00 -10.37 -4.37
CA ALA A 176 -3.53 -11.70 -4.77
C ALA A 176 -2.31 -11.64 -5.69
N GLU A 177 -2.28 -10.71 -6.65
CA GLU A 177 -1.12 -10.47 -7.53
C GLU A 177 0.09 -10.00 -6.74
N GLN A 178 -0.09 -9.09 -5.79
CA GLN A 178 0.96 -8.62 -4.89
C GLN A 178 1.46 -9.75 -3.98
N GLN A 179 0.56 -10.57 -3.43
CA GLN A 179 0.94 -11.75 -2.64
C GLN A 179 1.74 -12.76 -3.48
N ASN A 180 1.33 -13.01 -4.72
CA ASN A 180 2.08 -13.88 -5.63
C ASN A 180 3.46 -13.30 -5.96
N SER A 181 3.54 -11.99 -6.18
CA SER A 181 4.81 -11.29 -6.44
C SER A 181 5.75 -11.37 -5.24
N ILE A 182 5.22 -11.17 -4.02
CA ILE A 182 5.98 -11.32 -2.78
C ILE A 182 6.49 -12.75 -2.65
N LYS A 183 5.65 -13.76 -2.90
CA LYS A 183 6.04 -15.16 -2.82
C LYS A 183 7.16 -15.53 -3.79
N ILE A 184 7.08 -15.06 -5.04
CA ILE A 184 8.14 -15.26 -6.04
C ILE A 184 9.46 -14.62 -5.57
N LEU A 185 9.39 -13.38 -5.06
CA LEU A 185 10.57 -12.70 -4.54
C LEU A 185 11.14 -13.39 -3.30
N GLU A 186 10.30 -13.96 -2.44
CA GLU A 186 10.74 -14.78 -1.31
C GLU A 186 11.48 -16.04 -1.80
N ASP A 187 10.94 -16.75 -2.78
CA ASP A 187 11.58 -17.93 -3.38
C ASP A 187 12.94 -17.55 -4.01
N GLU A 188 13.01 -16.46 -4.79
CA GLU A 188 14.26 -15.95 -5.37
C GLU A 188 15.29 -15.56 -4.30
N LEU A 189 14.84 -14.96 -3.19
CA LEU A 189 15.71 -14.62 -2.06
C LEU A 189 16.26 -15.89 -1.38
N THR A 190 15.46 -16.95 -1.27
CA THR A 190 15.95 -18.23 -0.73
C THR A 190 16.99 -18.87 -1.66
N GLU A 191 16.75 -18.89 -2.97
CA GLU A 191 17.70 -19.44 -3.95
C GLU A 191 19.03 -18.64 -3.96
N ARG A 192 18.94 -17.30 -3.89
CA ARG A 192 20.12 -16.43 -3.77
C ARG A 192 20.90 -16.70 -2.48
N ARG A 193 20.22 -16.91 -1.35
CA ARG A 193 20.87 -17.26 -0.07
C ARG A 193 21.56 -18.62 -0.13
N GLU A 194 20.93 -19.63 -0.73
CA GLU A 194 21.56 -20.94 -0.91
C GLU A 194 22.78 -20.86 -1.84
N SER A 195 22.70 -20.05 -2.89
CA SER A 195 23.82 -19.81 -3.80
C SER A 195 24.98 -19.12 -3.10
N LEU A 196 24.70 -18.09 -2.28
CA LEU A 196 25.71 -17.43 -1.45
C LEU A 196 26.34 -18.41 -0.47
N LYS A 197 25.54 -19.26 0.19
CA LYS A 197 26.05 -20.28 1.10
C LYS A 197 27.00 -21.26 0.41
N LYS A 198 26.66 -21.73 -0.81
CA LYS A 198 27.55 -22.60 -1.61
C LYS A 198 28.88 -21.91 -1.92
N LEU A 199 28.86 -20.62 -2.24
CA LEU A 199 30.07 -19.84 -2.48
C LEU A 199 30.88 -19.65 -1.20
N GLU A 200 30.23 -19.37 -0.07
CA GLU A 200 30.87 -19.28 1.24
C GLU A 200 31.50 -20.62 1.66
N ASP A 201 30.81 -21.74 1.47
CA ASP A 201 31.33 -23.09 1.72
C ASP A 201 32.55 -23.38 0.81
N ALA A 202 32.51 -22.97 -0.45
CA ALA A 202 33.65 -23.08 -1.36
C ALA A 202 34.84 -22.18 -0.93
N MET A 203 34.56 -20.97 -0.42
CA MET A 203 35.60 -20.07 0.09
C MET A 203 36.22 -20.57 1.39
N THR A 204 35.41 -21.11 2.30
CA THR A 204 35.82 -21.66 3.60
C THR A 204 36.40 -23.06 3.51
N SER A 205 36.24 -23.76 2.38
CA SER A 205 36.95 -25.01 2.12
C SER A 205 38.47 -24.82 2.23
N SER A 206 39.14 -25.81 2.83
CA SER A 206 40.57 -25.79 3.11
C SER A 206 41.39 -25.52 1.85
N GLU A 207 42.49 -24.79 1.97
CA GLU A 207 43.45 -24.57 0.87
C GLU A 207 43.93 -25.91 0.28
N ASP A 208 44.10 -26.94 1.12
CA ASP A 208 44.48 -28.29 0.70
C ASP A 208 43.45 -28.93 -0.27
N ASP A 209 42.16 -28.66 -0.11
CA ASP A 209 41.12 -29.22 -0.98
C ASP A 209 41.05 -28.47 -2.32
N LYS A 210 41.31 -27.16 -2.30
CA LYS A 210 41.48 -26.35 -3.52
C LYS A 210 42.70 -26.82 -4.31
N ASP A 211 43.81 -27.09 -3.63
CA ASP A 211 45.03 -27.61 -4.27
C ASP A 211 44.83 -29.00 -4.87
N LYS A 212 44.13 -29.92 -4.19
CA LYS A 212 43.74 -31.23 -4.76
C LYS A 212 42.87 -31.06 -6.01
N MET A 213 41.90 -30.14 -5.98
CA MET A 213 41.05 -29.86 -7.12
C MET A 213 41.84 -29.27 -8.30
N ILE A 214 42.77 -28.36 -8.04
CA ILE A 214 43.66 -27.78 -9.05
C ILE A 214 44.53 -28.87 -9.68
N VAL A 215 45.12 -29.77 -8.89
CA VAL A 215 45.90 -30.90 -9.41
C VAL A 215 45.05 -31.82 -10.27
N SER A 216 43.83 -32.15 -9.85
CA SER A 216 42.90 -32.97 -10.62
C SER A 216 42.51 -32.30 -11.96
N LEU A 217 42.19 -31.01 -11.95
CA LEU A 217 41.87 -30.26 -13.16
C LEU A 217 43.07 -30.16 -14.11
N ARG A 218 44.27 -29.92 -13.60
CA ARG A 218 45.51 -29.92 -14.39
C ARG A 218 45.78 -31.29 -15.02
N ALA A 219 45.56 -32.38 -14.28
CA ALA A 219 45.69 -33.74 -14.83
C ALA A 219 44.67 -34.01 -15.94
N ARG A 220 43.42 -33.59 -15.76
CA ARG A 220 42.36 -33.73 -16.76
C ARG A 220 42.63 -32.92 -18.02
N LEU A 221 43.12 -31.68 -17.87
CA LEU A 221 43.54 -30.84 -18.99
C LEU A 221 44.69 -31.48 -19.76
N GLN A 222 45.70 -32.01 -19.06
CA GLN A 222 46.82 -32.70 -19.71
C GLN A 222 46.38 -33.95 -20.47
N GLU A 223 45.39 -34.69 -19.95
CA GLU A 223 44.80 -35.84 -20.64
C GLU A 223 44.07 -35.42 -21.92
N LEU A 224 43.29 -34.34 -21.85
CA LEU A 224 42.61 -33.77 -23.02
C LEU A 224 43.60 -33.27 -24.06
N GLU A 225 44.66 -32.56 -23.66
CA GLU A 225 45.71 -32.10 -24.58
C GLU A 225 46.39 -33.27 -25.29
N LYS A 226 46.74 -34.33 -24.55
CA LYS A 226 47.29 -35.55 -25.16
C LYS A 226 46.32 -36.18 -26.15
N SER A 227 45.04 -36.29 -25.80
CA SER A 227 44.02 -36.83 -26.70
C SER A 227 43.88 -35.98 -27.97
N SER A 228 43.89 -34.65 -27.83
CA SER A 228 43.83 -33.71 -28.96
C SER A 228 45.07 -33.85 -29.86
N GLN A 229 46.26 -33.94 -29.28
CA GLN A 229 47.50 -34.14 -30.05
C GLN A 229 47.47 -35.46 -30.83
N THR A 230 46.98 -36.55 -30.22
CA THR A 230 46.82 -37.82 -30.94
C THR A 230 45.80 -37.72 -32.06
N GLN A 231 44.69 -37.02 -31.84
CA GLN A 231 43.66 -36.78 -32.85
C GLN A 231 44.23 -35.97 -34.03
N ASP A 232 45.01 -34.92 -33.76
CA ASP A 232 45.63 -34.08 -34.80
C ASP A 232 46.61 -34.87 -35.68
N VAL A 233 47.42 -35.74 -35.07
CA VAL A 233 48.35 -36.61 -35.82
C VAL A 233 47.58 -37.60 -36.70
N LEU A 234 46.50 -38.20 -36.19
CA LEU A 234 45.64 -39.09 -36.97
C LEU A 234 44.94 -38.36 -38.12
N CYS A 235 44.45 -37.15 -37.89
CA CYS A 235 43.86 -36.31 -38.93
C CYS A 235 44.87 -36.01 -40.05
N LYS A 236 46.11 -35.62 -39.70
CA LYS A 236 47.18 -35.36 -40.67
C LYS A 236 47.52 -36.61 -41.49
N SER A 237 47.72 -37.74 -40.82
CA SER A 237 48.01 -39.01 -41.51
C SER A 237 46.87 -39.43 -42.44
N LEU A 238 45.61 -39.27 -42.01
CA LEU A 238 44.45 -39.59 -42.83
C LEU A 238 44.34 -38.66 -44.06
N THR A 239 44.68 -37.37 -43.91
CA THR A 239 44.73 -36.43 -45.04
C THR A 239 45.82 -36.79 -46.02
N GLU A 240 47.03 -37.13 -45.54
CA GLU A 240 48.15 -37.57 -46.38
C GLU A 240 47.80 -38.85 -47.14
N GLU A 241 47.24 -39.86 -46.48
CA GLU A 241 46.76 -41.09 -47.13
C GLU A 241 45.68 -40.79 -48.17
N SER A 242 44.74 -39.90 -47.86
CA SER A 242 43.69 -39.49 -48.83
C SER A 242 44.28 -38.79 -50.06
N GLU A 243 45.30 -37.95 -49.89
CA GLU A 243 46.01 -37.30 -51.00
C GLU A 243 46.82 -38.29 -51.83
N THR A 244 47.48 -39.26 -51.19
CA THR A 244 48.22 -40.31 -51.91
C THR A 244 47.28 -41.19 -52.73
N LEU A 245 46.10 -41.52 -52.20
CA LEU A 245 45.08 -42.26 -52.94
C LEU A 245 44.53 -41.43 -54.11
N ARG A 246 44.30 -40.13 -53.90
CA ARG A 246 43.81 -39.22 -54.94
C ARG A 246 44.81 -39.07 -56.08
N THR A 247 46.10 -38.93 -55.78
CA THR A 247 47.16 -38.86 -56.81
C THR A 247 47.33 -40.18 -57.56
N ARG A 248 47.27 -41.33 -56.88
CA ARG A 248 47.28 -42.66 -57.53
C ARG A 248 46.08 -42.83 -58.47
N LEU A 249 44.88 -42.46 -58.02
CA LEU A 249 43.68 -42.52 -58.86
C LEU A 249 43.80 -41.60 -60.08
N GLN A 250 44.32 -40.38 -59.91
CA GLN A 250 44.57 -39.46 -61.04
C GLN A 250 45.55 -40.06 -62.05
N ALA A 251 46.68 -40.62 -61.60
CA ALA A 251 47.64 -41.27 -62.49
C ALA A 251 47.01 -42.44 -63.27
N THR A 252 46.17 -43.26 -62.62
CA THR A 252 45.45 -44.33 -63.31
C THR A 252 44.43 -43.79 -64.33
N ALA A 253 43.77 -42.66 -64.05
CA ALA A 253 42.84 -42.04 -64.97
C ALA A 253 43.56 -41.45 -66.19
N GLU A 254 44.71 -40.80 -66.00
CA GLU A 254 45.57 -40.30 -67.09
C GLU A 254 46.02 -41.44 -68.01
N MET A 255 46.46 -42.57 -67.44
CA MET A 255 46.82 -43.75 -68.22
C MET A 255 45.64 -44.29 -69.05
N CYS A 256 44.44 -44.33 -68.48
CA CYS A 256 43.24 -44.73 -69.20
C CYS A 256 42.91 -43.77 -70.36
N ASN A 257 43.06 -42.45 -70.14
CA ASN A 257 42.84 -41.43 -71.17
C ASN A 257 43.88 -41.53 -72.30
N GLU A 258 45.15 -41.79 -72.01
CA GLU A 258 46.18 -42.01 -73.02
C GLU A 258 45.89 -43.24 -73.89
N LEU A 259 45.43 -44.32 -73.29
CA LEU A 259 45.03 -45.52 -74.03
C LEU A 259 43.82 -45.22 -74.93
N ALA A 260 42.84 -44.44 -74.44
CA ALA A 260 41.70 -44.00 -75.23
C ALA A 260 42.12 -43.13 -76.43
N THR A 261 43.03 -42.17 -76.23
CA THR A 261 43.51 -41.31 -77.33
C THR A 261 44.32 -42.08 -78.38
N LYS A 262 45.16 -43.04 -77.96
CA LYS A 262 45.88 -43.93 -78.88
C LYS A 262 44.91 -44.78 -79.73
N LEU A 263 43.85 -45.30 -79.14
CA LEU A 263 42.81 -46.03 -79.86
C LEU A 263 42.08 -45.15 -80.89
N GLU A 264 41.77 -43.89 -80.55
CA GLU A 264 41.14 -42.96 -81.49
C GLU A 264 42.10 -42.52 -82.62
N ALA A 265 43.39 -42.31 -82.33
CA ALA A 265 44.40 -41.99 -83.34
C ALA A 265 44.61 -43.14 -84.33
N GLU A 266 44.60 -44.39 -83.87
CA GLU A 266 44.69 -45.57 -84.74
C GLU A 266 43.50 -45.68 -85.71
N LYS A 267 42.29 -45.33 -85.23
CA LYS A 267 41.08 -45.26 -86.08
C LYS A 267 41.18 -44.15 -87.13
N ALA A 268 41.84 -43.03 -86.82
CA ALA A 268 41.99 -41.89 -87.73
C ALA A 268 43.02 -42.14 -88.86
N CYS A 269 44.12 -42.85 -88.59
CA CYS A 269 45.16 -43.14 -89.59
C CYS A 269 44.71 -44.10 -90.71
N ARG A 270 43.64 -44.89 -90.52
CA ARG A 270 43.12 -45.81 -91.54
C ARG A 270 42.32 -45.13 -92.68
N LYS A 271 42.13 -43.80 -92.67
CA LYS A 271 41.16 -43.10 -93.55
C LYS A 271 41.72 -42.24 -94.70
N LYS A 272 43.03 -42.21 -95.02
CA LYS A 272 43.54 -41.36 -96.12
C LYS A 272 44.36 -42.15 -97.16
N GLY A 273 43.84 -42.21 -98.39
CA GLY A 273 44.50 -42.73 -99.60
C GLY A 273 44.65 -41.65 -100.69
N ASP A 274 45.86 -41.64 -101.26
CA ASP A 274 46.50 -41.01 -102.44
C ASP A 274 46.33 -39.53 -102.91
N PRO A 275 47.47 -38.83 -103.18
CA PRO A 275 47.58 -37.47 -103.74
C PRO A 275 48.10 -37.47 -105.19
N SER A 276 47.93 -36.39 -105.98
CA SER A 276 48.95 -36.11 -107.02
C SER A 276 48.99 -34.71 -107.66
N GLU A 277 47.94 -33.88 -107.68
CA GLU A 277 47.99 -32.68 -108.56
C GLU A 277 47.85 -31.30 -107.89
N ASP A 278 47.61 -31.24 -106.57
CA ASP A 278 47.58 -29.96 -105.84
C ASP A 278 48.88 -29.65 -105.06
N LEU A 279 49.72 -30.65 -104.82
CA LEU A 279 50.94 -30.51 -104.01
C LEU A 279 52.03 -29.66 -104.69
N GLU A 280 52.13 -29.70 -106.04
CA GLU A 280 53.15 -28.94 -106.76
C GLU A 280 52.86 -27.43 -106.83
N ARG A 281 51.58 -27.04 -106.73
CA ARG A 281 51.17 -25.63 -106.74
C ARG A 281 51.35 -25.00 -105.35
N GLU A 282 51.12 -25.78 -104.30
CA GLU A 282 51.30 -25.37 -102.89
C GLU A 282 52.79 -25.32 -102.48
N LEU A 283 53.63 -26.26 -102.94
CA LEU A 283 55.07 -26.27 -102.64
C LEU A 283 55.80 -25.00 -103.11
N ARG A 284 55.42 -24.46 -104.27
CA ARG A 284 56.04 -23.23 -104.82
C ARG A 284 55.61 -21.97 -104.08
N GLN A 285 54.42 -21.95 -103.48
CA GLN A 285 53.92 -20.82 -102.71
C GLN A 285 54.44 -20.87 -101.26
N MET A 286 54.59 -22.08 -100.70
CA MET A 286 55.22 -22.35 -99.41
C MET A 286 56.72 -21.98 -99.41
N SER A 287 57.49 -22.35 -100.44
CA SER A 287 58.94 -22.10 -100.44
C SER A 287 59.32 -20.62 -100.47
N VAL A 288 58.54 -19.77 -101.16
CA VAL A 288 58.77 -18.32 -101.20
C VAL A 288 58.36 -17.64 -99.88
N SER A 289 57.36 -18.20 -99.20
CA SER A 289 56.87 -17.73 -97.90
C SER A 289 57.84 -18.10 -96.77
N GLU A 290 58.35 -19.33 -96.80
CA GLU A 290 59.38 -19.83 -95.89
C GLU A 290 60.69 -19.05 -96.05
N ASP A 291 61.16 -18.79 -97.28
CA ASP A 291 62.41 -18.05 -97.49
C ASP A 291 62.33 -16.58 -97.02
N LYS A 292 61.15 -15.94 -97.12
CA LYS A 292 60.89 -14.62 -96.52
C LYS A 292 60.88 -14.69 -94.99
N ARG A 293 60.27 -15.72 -94.41
CA ARG A 293 60.23 -15.95 -92.96
C ARG A 293 61.63 -16.21 -92.39
N TYR A 294 62.43 -17.05 -93.04
CA TYR A 294 63.82 -17.31 -92.66
C TYR A 294 64.69 -16.05 -92.77
N LYS A 295 64.53 -15.25 -93.82
CA LYS A 295 65.23 -13.95 -93.93
C LYS A 295 64.85 -12.99 -92.81
N GLN A 296 63.57 -12.96 -92.41
CA GLN A 296 63.10 -12.13 -91.32
C GLN A 296 63.56 -12.62 -89.94
N GLU A 297 63.53 -13.93 -89.68
CA GLU A 297 64.04 -14.55 -88.46
C GLU A 297 65.55 -14.38 -88.34
N ARG A 298 66.29 -14.51 -89.43
CA ARG A 298 67.73 -14.24 -89.47
C ARG A 298 68.05 -12.77 -89.22
N ARG A 299 67.25 -11.83 -89.74
CA ARG A 299 67.41 -10.40 -89.44
C ARG A 299 67.14 -10.11 -87.96
N ARG A 300 66.07 -10.68 -87.39
CA ARG A 300 65.76 -10.55 -85.96
C ARG A 300 66.87 -11.14 -85.08
N ALA A 301 67.39 -12.32 -85.45
CA ALA A 301 68.52 -12.93 -84.75
C ALA A 301 69.79 -12.07 -84.85
N GLN A 302 70.05 -11.46 -86.01
CA GLN A 302 71.18 -10.54 -86.19
C GLN A 302 71.02 -9.25 -85.37
N GLU A 303 69.82 -8.67 -85.33
CA GLU A 303 69.48 -7.52 -84.50
C GLU A 303 69.65 -7.84 -83.01
N GLU A 304 69.22 -9.03 -82.58
CA GLU A 304 69.35 -9.47 -81.20
C GLU A 304 70.81 -9.77 -80.82
N ILE A 305 71.59 -10.37 -81.71
CA ILE A 305 73.04 -10.54 -81.52
C ILE A 305 73.71 -9.18 -81.39
N ALA A 306 73.37 -8.21 -82.24
CA ALA A 306 73.90 -6.85 -82.15
C ALA A 306 73.50 -6.16 -80.84
N ARG A 307 72.26 -6.35 -80.38
CA ARG A 307 71.76 -5.83 -79.10
C ARG A 307 72.51 -6.43 -77.92
N LEU A 308 72.66 -7.75 -77.89
CA LEU A 308 73.40 -8.47 -76.84
C LEU A 308 74.88 -8.09 -76.86
N GLN A 309 75.50 -7.93 -78.03
CA GLN A 309 76.87 -7.43 -78.15
C GLN A 309 77.01 -6.01 -77.57
N GLY A 310 76.03 -5.14 -77.80
CA GLY A 310 75.98 -3.81 -77.19
C GLY A 310 75.88 -3.87 -75.66
N GLN A 311 75.00 -4.71 -75.12
CA GLN A 311 74.87 -4.92 -73.68
C GLN A 311 76.12 -5.50 -73.04
N VAL A 312 76.75 -6.49 -73.69
CA VAL A 312 78.03 -7.06 -73.23
C VAL A 312 79.11 -6.00 -73.24
N LYS A 313 79.20 -5.17 -74.28
CA LYS A 313 80.17 -4.07 -74.34
C LYS A 313 79.94 -3.06 -73.21
N GLU A 314 78.70 -2.67 -72.94
CA GLU A 314 78.37 -1.76 -71.84
C GLU A 314 78.71 -2.36 -70.47
N LEU A 315 78.41 -3.65 -70.25
CA LEU A 315 78.78 -4.35 -69.03
C LEU A 315 80.29 -4.46 -68.86
N VAL A 316 81.02 -4.71 -69.95
CA VAL A 316 82.49 -4.69 -69.95
C VAL A 316 82.97 -3.30 -69.57
N ASP A 317 82.48 -2.24 -70.22
CA ASP A 317 82.87 -0.84 -69.93
C ASP A 317 82.55 -0.45 -68.47
N MET A 318 81.40 -0.87 -67.93
CA MET A 318 81.05 -0.66 -66.51
C MET A 318 81.99 -1.43 -65.59
N ASN A 319 82.34 -2.67 -65.94
CA ASN A 319 83.26 -3.48 -65.17
C ASN A 319 84.67 -2.85 -65.18
N THR A 320 85.16 -2.35 -66.32
CA THR A 320 86.44 -1.63 -66.37
C THR A 320 86.42 -0.37 -65.50
N ARG A 321 85.32 0.38 -65.48
CA ARG A 321 85.17 1.54 -64.57
C ARG A 321 85.14 1.14 -63.10
N TRP A 322 84.47 0.04 -62.77
CA TRP A 322 84.41 -0.48 -61.41
C TRP A 322 85.79 -1.00 -60.95
N GLN A 323 86.52 -1.68 -61.83
CA GLN A 323 87.90 -2.11 -61.59
C GLN A 323 88.81 -0.90 -61.35
N LEU A 324 88.74 0.14 -62.19
CA LEU A 324 89.50 1.37 -61.97
C LEU A 324 89.18 2.05 -60.63
N TYR A 325 87.89 2.09 -60.24
CA TYR A 325 87.50 2.61 -58.94
C TYR A 325 88.02 1.74 -57.79
N ASN A 326 87.95 0.41 -57.92
CA ASN A 326 88.45 -0.50 -56.92
C ASN A 326 89.98 -0.39 -56.76
N ASP A 327 90.72 -0.31 -57.87
CA ASP A 327 92.16 -0.09 -57.88
C ASP A 327 92.52 1.24 -57.20
N GLN A 328 91.82 2.33 -57.51
CA GLN A 328 92.01 3.63 -56.85
C GLN A 328 91.71 3.56 -55.35
N ARG A 329 90.64 2.87 -54.95
CA ARG A 329 90.29 2.65 -53.55
C ARG A 329 91.36 1.83 -52.84
N GLU A 330 91.88 0.78 -53.47
CA GLU A 330 92.96 -0.04 -52.93
C GLU A 330 94.25 0.76 -52.77
N GLN A 331 94.63 1.57 -53.75
CA GLN A 331 95.76 2.49 -53.65
C GLN A 331 95.57 3.50 -52.51
N TYR A 332 94.37 4.05 -52.34
CA TYR A 332 94.07 4.95 -51.22
C TYR A 332 94.20 4.24 -49.85
N VAL A 333 93.69 3.02 -49.74
CA VAL A 333 93.85 2.19 -48.52
C VAL A 333 95.33 1.88 -48.27
N GLN A 334 96.11 1.57 -49.31
CA GLN A 334 97.55 1.36 -49.19
C GLN A 334 98.29 2.62 -48.72
N GLN A 335 97.95 3.80 -49.27
CA GLN A 335 98.49 5.07 -48.81
C GLN A 335 98.11 5.38 -47.36
N LEU A 336 96.89 5.04 -46.93
CA LEU A 336 96.48 5.17 -45.53
C LEU A 336 97.26 4.23 -44.62
N ARG A 337 97.48 2.97 -45.04
CA ARG A 337 98.31 2.00 -44.32
C ARG A 337 99.76 2.46 -44.23
N GLU A 338 100.31 3.03 -45.30
CA GLU A 338 101.66 3.58 -45.29
C GLU A 338 101.76 4.79 -44.36
N LYS A 339 100.76 5.69 -44.36
CA LYS A 339 100.70 6.80 -43.40
C LYS A 339 100.54 6.31 -41.95
N GLN A 340 99.75 5.26 -41.71
CA GLN A 340 99.67 4.61 -40.41
C GLN A 340 101.05 4.08 -40.00
N LEU A 341 101.74 3.35 -40.88
CA LEU A 341 103.07 2.83 -40.62
C LEU A 341 104.11 3.95 -40.40
N GLN A 342 104.02 5.05 -41.13
CA GLN A 342 104.86 6.24 -40.94
C GLN A 342 104.57 6.95 -39.60
N LEU A 343 103.30 6.99 -39.16
CA LEU A 343 102.92 7.54 -37.86
C LEU A 343 103.31 6.61 -36.71
N GLU A 344 103.19 5.30 -36.88
CA GLU A 344 103.67 4.27 -35.94
C GLU A 344 105.19 4.31 -35.81
N ASN A 345 105.93 4.45 -36.92
CA ASN A 345 107.38 4.64 -36.91
C ASN A 345 107.83 6.03 -36.40
N ARG A 346 106.91 7.00 -36.27
CA ARG A 346 107.19 8.33 -35.72
C ARG A 346 106.86 8.45 -34.22
N GLN A 347 107.08 7.36 -33.48
CA GLN A 347 107.24 7.38 -32.02
C GLN A 347 108.27 6.33 -31.59
N VAL A 348 109.52 6.73 -31.35
CA VAL A 348 110.29 6.42 -30.12
C VAL A 348 111.42 7.46 -29.97
N THR A 349 111.18 8.50 -29.20
CA THR A 349 112.19 8.97 -28.23
C THR A 349 111.92 8.23 -26.92
N PRO A 350 112.94 7.69 -26.23
CA PRO A 350 112.72 6.69 -25.19
C PRO A 350 112.27 7.37 -23.90
N SER A 351 111.00 7.22 -23.55
CA SER A 351 110.55 7.36 -22.17
C SER A 351 109.43 6.36 -21.89
N ALA A 352 109.73 5.47 -20.94
CA ALA A 352 108.86 4.50 -20.27
C ALA A 352 108.18 3.41 -21.15
N PRO A 353 108.16 2.15 -20.68
CA PRO A 353 107.46 1.07 -21.37
C PRO A 353 105.95 1.27 -21.22
N VAL A 354 105.31 1.82 -22.25
CA VAL A 354 103.85 1.79 -22.38
C VAL A 354 103.49 0.41 -22.94
N GLN A 355 102.90 -0.43 -22.09
CA GLN A 355 102.25 -1.68 -22.50
C GLN A 355 101.08 -1.34 -23.42
N THR A 356 101.29 -1.44 -24.73
CA THR A 356 100.25 -1.35 -25.75
C THR A 356 99.57 -2.69 -25.91
N GLY A 357 98.65 -2.98 -24.97
CA GLY A 357 97.75 -4.13 -25.01
C GLY A 357 97.04 -4.26 -23.67
N LEU A 358 95.70 -4.21 -23.67
CA LEU A 358 94.91 -4.62 -22.51
C LEU A 358 95.38 -6.03 -22.12
N THR A 359 95.88 -6.19 -20.90
CA THR A 359 96.25 -7.51 -20.41
C THR A 359 95.00 -8.40 -20.46
N GLU A 360 95.16 -9.70 -20.73
CA GLU A 360 94.02 -10.64 -20.81
C GLU A 360 93.14 -10.62 -19.54
N GLU A 361 93.74 -10.26 -18.41
CA GLU A 361 93.05 -10.06 -17.13
C GLU A 361 92.17 -8.79 -17.14
N GLN A 362 92.63 -7.68 -17.71
CA GLN A 362 91.82 -6.48 -17.89
C GLN A 362 90.67 -6.73 -18.89
N GLN A 363 90.94 -7.47 -19.96
CA GLN A 363 89.90 -7.85 -20.93
C GLN A 363 88.82 -8.72 -20.26
N ARG A 364 89.21 -9.74 -19.47
CA ARG A 364 88.28 -10.58 -18.70
C ARG A 364 87.42 -9.78 -17.71
N ARG A 365 88.00 -8.78 -17.03
CA ARG A 365 87.23 -7.91 -16.10
C ARG A 365 86.21 -7.06 -16.84
N ILE A 366 86.56 -6.52 -18.00
CA ILE A 366 85.66 -5.74 -18.85
C ILE A 366 84.53 -6.67 -19.35
N ASP A 367 84.87 -7.83 -19.87
CA ASP A 367 83.88 -8.81 -20.37
C ASP A 367 82.94 -9.27 -19.25
N GLN A 368 83.46 -9.54 -18.06
CA GLN A 368 82.65 -9.88 -16.88
C GLN A 368 81.70 -8.74 -16.48
N THR A 369 82.16 -7.49 -16.55
CA THR A 369 81.34 -6.30 -16.25
C THR A 369 80.22 -6.14 -17.28
N ILE A 370 80.52 -6.34 -18.57
CA ILE A 370 79.53 -6.30 -19.64
C ILE A 370 78.51 -7.43 -19.47
N LEU A 371 78.93 -8.64 -19.12
CA LEU A 371 78.02 -9.75 -18.88
C LEU A 371 77.12 -9.52 -17.67
N ASN A 372 77.66 -8.95 -16.58
CA ASN A 372 76.88 -8.57 -15.42
C ASN A 372 75.86 -7.47 -15.78
N ALA A 373 76.29 -6.42 -16.48
CA ALA A 373 75.40 -5.36 -16.95
C ALA A 373 74.29 -5.90 -17.87
N LYS A 374 74.61 -6.82 -18.78
CA LYS A 374 73.62 -7.50 -19.64
C LYS A 374 72.60 -8.28 -18.81
N ARG A 375 73.05 -9.05 -17.82
CA ARG A 375 72.16 -9.81 -16.91
C ARG A 375 71.24 -8.87 -16.13
N GLU A 376 71.76 -7.78 -15.59
CA GLU A 376 70.93 -6.80 -14.88
C GLU A 376 69.95 -6.09 -15.82
N THR A 377 70.36 -5.76 -17.06
CA THR A 377 69.43 -5.19 -18.05
C THR A 377 68.34 -6.16 -18.47
N GLU A 378 68.58 -7.47 -18.42
CA GLU A 378 67.57 -8.45 -18.75
C GLU A 378 66.57 -8.63 -17.61
N LYS A 379 67.04 -8.69 -16.37
CA LYS A 379 66.18 -8.69 -15.17
C LYS A 379 65.26 -7.48 -15.14
N THR A 380 65.78 -6.28 -15.40
CA THR A 380 64.96 -5.07 -15.38
C THR A 380 63.92 -5.04 -16.52
N LYS A 381 64.20 -5.66 -17.68
CA LYS A 381 63.19 -5.84 -18.72
C LYS A 381 62.11 -6.83 -18.31
N GLU A 382 62.49 -7.96 -17.70
CA GLU A 382 61.53 -8.94 -17.18
C GLU A 382 60.63 -8.31 -16.11
N GLU A 383 61.20 -7.53 -15.19
CA GLU A 383 60.44 -6.76 -14.20
C GLU A 383 59.54 -5.71 -14.85
N ALA A 384 60.02 -4.98 -15.86
CA ALA A 384 59.20 -4.02 -16.60
C ALA A 384 58.03 -4.68 -17.35
N MET A 385 58.24 -5.87 -17.91
CA MET A 385 57.16 -6.67 -18.52
C MET A 385 56.14 -7.12 -17.47
N ARG A 386 56.59 -7.63 -16.31
CA ARG A 386 55.68 -8.03 -15.23
C ARG A 386 54.83 -6.86 -14.73
N LEU A 387 55.45 -5.69 -14.50
CA LEU A 387 54.73 -4.49 -14.10
C LEU A 387 53.76 -4.00 -15.18
N HIS A 388 54.08 -4.21 -16.47
CA HIS A 388 53.18 -3.89 -17.57
C HIS A 388 51.94 -4.79 -17.57
N ASP A 389 52.12 -6.09 -17.34
CA ASP A 389 51.03 -7.06 -17.23
C ASP A 389 50.14 -6.74 -16.02
N ASP A 390 50.74 -6.46 -14.86
CA ASP A 390 50.03 -6.05 -13.65
C ASP A 390 49.23 -4.76 -13.86
N LEU A 391 49.81 -3.76 -14.54
CA LEU A 391 49.11 -2.53 -14.91
C LEU A 391 47.94 -2.78 -15.86
N THR A 392 48.06 -3.74 -16.76
CA THR A 392 47.00 -4.11 -17.70
C THR A 392 45.84 -4.77 -16.94
N VAL A 393 46.13 -5.69 -16.02
CA VAL A 393 45.13 -6.29 -15.14
C VAL A 393 44.45 -5.23 -14.28
N ALA A 394 45.21 -4.33 -13.66
CA ALA A 394 44.66 -3.26 -12.83
C ALA A 394 43.75 -2.31 -13.62
N ARG A 395 44.10 -2.01 -14.88
CA ARG A 395 43.24 -1.21 -15.78
C ARG A 395 41.93 -1.91 -16.11
N ASN A 396 41.97 -3.22 -16.36
CA ASN A 396 40.76 -4.00 -16.64
C ASN A 396 39.84 -4.03 -15.43
N ILE A 397 40.38 -4.27 -14.23
CA ILE A 397 39.62 -4.21 -12.97
C ILE A 397 39.03 -2.81 -12.76
N ALA A 398 39.80 -1.75 -13.01
CA ALA A 398 39.29 -0.39 -12.89
C ALA A 398 38.13 -0.10 -13.87
N PHE A 399 38.19 -0.64 -15.09
CA PHE A 399 37.11 -0.52 -16.06
C PHE A 399 35.85 -1.28 -15.63
N GLU A 400 36.00 -2.50 -15.11
CA GLU A 400 34.88 -3.29 -14.58
C GLU A 400 34.22 -2.61 -13.38
N LEU A 401 35.02 -2.10 -12.43
CA LEU A 401 34.51 -1.34 -11.29
C LEU A 401 33.80 -0.06 -11.72
N GLN A 402 34.32 0.64 -12.72
CA GLN A 402 33.68 1.82 -13.29
C GLN A 402 32.30 1.47 -13.88
N ALA A 403 32.20 0.37 -14.64
CA ALA A 403 30.93 -0.09 -15.20
C ALA A 403 29.91 -0.47 -14.10
N GLN A 404 30.36 -1.12 -13.02
CA GLN A 404 29.50 -1.44 -11.87
C GLN A 404 28.97 -0.17 -11.18
N VAL A 405 29.83 0.84 -11.00
CA VAL A 405 29.42 2.12 -10.42
C VAL A 405 28.35 2.80 -11.29
N GLU A 406 28.51 2.79 -12.61
CA GLU A 406 27.52 3.36 -13.54
C GLU A 406 26.18 2.60 -13.47
N GLN A 407 26.21 1.28 -13.40
CA GLN A 407 25.00 0.47 -13.23
C GLN A 407 24.26 0.79 -11.92
N LEU A 408 24.99 0.83 -10.80
CA LEU A 408 24.41 1.19 -9.49
C LEU A 408 23.86 2.62 -9.48
N GLN A 409 24.48 3.55 -10.21
CA GLN A 409 23.96 4.91 -10.37
C GLN A 409 22.64 4.91 -11.14
N MET A 410 22.52 4.13 -12.21
CA MET A 410 21.28 4.01 -12.98
C MET A 410 20.15 3.42 -12.13
N GLU A 411 20.42 2.39 -11.33
CA GLU A 411 19.46 1.76 -10.43
C GLU A 411 19.00 2.72 -9.33
N LYS A 412 19.94 3.46 -8.73
CA LYS A 412 19.63 4.51 -7.75
C LYS A 412 18.74 5.59 -8.35
N ASP A 413 19.02 6.01 -9.59
CA ASP A 413 18.23 7.04 -10.27
C ASP A 413 16.87 6.52 -10.75
N HIS A 414 16.76 5.22 -11.05
CA HIS A 414 15.48 4.55 -11.28
C HIS A 414 14.63 4.55 -10.00
N SER A 415 15.18 4.05 -8.89
CA SER A 415 14.52 4.02 -7.58
C SER A 415 14.09 5.42 -7.12
N ARG A 416 14.93 6.44 -7.34
CA ARG A 416 14.58 7.84 -7.06
C ARG A 416 13.39 8.34 -7.88
N ARG A 417 13.31 7.97 -9.16
CA ARG A 417 12.18 8.32 -10.03
C ARG A 417 10.90 7.65 -9.56
N GLU A 418 10.97 6.37 -9.21
CA GLU A 418 9.84 5.62 -8.68
C GLU A 418 9.32 6.20 -7.36
N ILE A 419 10.21 6.52 -6.41
CA ILE A 419 9.83 7.21 -5.17
C ILE A 419 9.16 8.57 -5.46
N ALA A 420 9.66 9.32 -6.44
CA ALA A 420 9.05 10.59 -6.84
C ALA A 420 7.66 10.37 -7.47
N GLU A 421 7.47 9.31 -8.25
CA GLU A 421 6.20 8.90 -8.84
C GLU A 421 5.18 8.53 -7.75
N LEU A 422 5.56 7.65 -6.83
CA LEU A 422 4.74 7.24 -5.69
C LEU A 422 4.40 8.43 -4.79
N ARG A 423 5.32 9.38 -4.61
CA ARG A 423 5.04 10.62 -3.89
C ARG A 423 4.05 11.52 -4.63
N ARG A 424 4.09 11.59 -5.97
CA ARG A 424 3.06 12.32 -6.74
C ARG A 424 1.71 11.63 -6.65
N GLN A 425 1.67 10.30 -6.72
CA GLN A 425 0.45 9.51 -6.55
C GLN A 425 -0.12 9.64 -5.13
N GLY A 426 0.73 9.58 -4.11
CA GLY A 426 0.37 9.78 -2.69
C GLY A 426 0.05 11.24 -2.34
N ALA A 427 0.56 12.22 -3.09
CA ALA A 427 0.11 13.61 -2.99
C ALA A 427 -1.25 13.84 -3.64
N HIS A 428 -1.72 12.87 -4.44
CA HIS A 428 -3.07 12.80 -5.00
C HIS A 428 -3.97 11.89 -4.13
N VAL A 429 -3.89 12.03 -2.81
CA VAL A 429 -5.02 11.63 -1.96
C VAL A 429 -6.18 12.56 -2.35
N PRO A 430 -7.35 12.02 -2.78
CA PRO A 430 -8.49 12.85 -3.13
C PRO A 430 -8.76 13.84 -1.99
N GLY A 431 -9.04 15.11 -2.30
CA GLY A 431 -9.31 16.15 -1.29
C GLY A 431 -10.30 15.66 -0.23
N ASP A 432 -11.31 14.89 -0.67
CA ASP A 432 -12.31 14.21 0.15
C ASP A 432 -11.73 13.31 1.25
N ALA A 433 -10.65 12.57 0.99
CA ALA A 433 -10.02 11.70 1.98
C ALA A 433 -9.19 12.52 2.99
N GLN A 434 -8.55 13.61 2.56
CA GLN A 434 -7.85 14.52 3.47
C GLN A 434 -8.82 15.30 4.36
N GLU A 435 -9.96 15.71 3.80
CA GLU A 435 -11.07 16.33 4.54
C GLU A 435 -11.73 15.33 5.51
N THR A 436 -11.91 14.07 5.08
CA THR A 436 -12.41 12.99 5.95
C THR A 436 -11.45 12.73 7.11
N ILE A 437 -10.13 12.69 6.85
CA ILE A 437 -9.12 12.53 7.90
C ILE A 437 -9.16 13.71 8.87
N GLN A 438 -9.27 14.95 8.39
CA GLN A 438 -9.39 16.13 9.27
C GLN A 438 -10.68 16.12 10.09
N MET A 439 -11.80 15.73 9.49
CA MET A 439 -13.08 15.62 10.18
C MET A 439 -13.03 14.53 11.25
N LEU A 440 -12.46 13.37 10.96
CA LEU A 440 -12.25 12.31 11.94
C LEU A 440 -11.32 12.76 13.07
N GLN A 441 -10.27 13.52 12.77
CA GLN A 441 -9.40 14.10 13.79
C GLN A 441 -10.16 15.08 14.70
N GLN A 442 -11.01 15.95 14.12
CA GLN A 442 -11.87 16.83 14.91
C GLN A 442 -12.88 16.05 15.75
N GLN A 443 -13.47 14.99 15.22
CA GLN A 443 -14.41 14.16 15.94
C GLN A 443 -13.73 13.46 17.13
N VAL A 444 -12.55 12.89 16.93
CA VAL A 444 -11.75 12.29 18.01
C VAL A 444 -11.40 13.33 19.06
N GLN A 445 -11.06 14.56 18.65
CA GLN A 445 -10.76 15.65 19.57
C GLN A 445 -11.97 16.00 20.45
N VAL A 446 -13.15 16.21 19.85
CA VAL A 446 -14.39 16.52 20.58
C VAL A 446 -14.76 15.38 21.53
N CYS A 447 -14.73 14.13 21.05
CA CYS A 447 -15.00 12.98 21.92
C CYS A 447 -14.02 12.91 23.10
N THR A 448 -12.75 13.25 22.87
CA THR A 448 -11.74 13.26 23.92
C THR A 448 -12.03 14.33 24.97
N GLU A 449 -12.44 15.52 24.54
CA GLU A 449 -12.85 16.62 25.42
C GLU A 449 -14.10 16.25 26.24
N ASP A 450 -15.10 15.65 25.59
CA ASP A 450 -16.33 15.20 26.24
C ASP A 450 -16.05 14.13 27.31
N PHE A 451 -15.20 13.14 27.02
CA PHE A 451 -14.81 12.13 28.02
C PHE A 451 -14.02 12.72 29.19
N GLN A 452 -13.23 13.77 28.95
CA GLN A 452 -12.52 14.47 30.01
C GLN A 452 -13.47 15.29 30.89
N ALA A 453 -14.44 15.98 30.29
CA ALA A 453 -15.46 16.72 31.01
C ALA A 453 -16.36 15.79 31.84
N GLU A 454 -16.84 14.69 31.26
CA GLU A 454 -17.63 13.67 31.97
C GLU A 454 -16.85 13.07 33.16
N ARG A 455 -15.53 12.85 33.00
CA ARG A 455 -14.69 12.40 34.11
C ARG A 455 -14.63 13.44 35.23
N GLN A 456 -14.41 14.72 34.90
CA GLN A 456 -14.37 15.81 35.90
C GLN A 456 -15.71 15.97 36.62
N ASP A 457 -16.82 15.87 35.89
CA ASP A 457 -18.17 15.91 36.48
C ASP A 457 -18.39 14.72 37.41
N ARG A 458 -17.97 13.51 37.02
CA ARG A 458 -18.03 12.33 37.87
C ARG A 458 -17.22 12.49 39.16
N GLU A 459 -16.01 13.02 39.08
CA GLU A 459 -15.15 13.31 40.26
C GLU A 459 -15.79 14.38 41.16
N SER A 460 -16.39 15.40 40.58
CA SER A 460 -17.11 16.46 41.30
C SER A 460 -18.34 15.91 42.04
N LEU A 461 -19.11 15.04 41.38
CA LEU A 461 -20.26 14.37 41.98
C LEU A 461 -19.84 13.39 43.09
N GLN A 462 -18.73 12.68 42.92
CA GLN A 462 -18.16 11.81 43.96
C GLN A 462 -17.78 12.64 45.19
N THR A 463 -17.07 13.75 45.01
CA THR A 463 -16.71 14.66 46.11
C THR A 463 -17.95 15.19 46.81
N ARG A 464 -18.98 15.60 46.06
CA ARG A 464 -20.24 16.09 46.63
C ARG A 464 -20.99 15.01 47.41
N LEU A 465 -20.96 13.77 46.92
CA LEU A 465 -21.55 12.63 47.63
C LEU A 465 -20.84 12.39 48.95
N GLU A 466 -19.50 12.41 48.97
CA GLU A 466 -18.69 12.28 50.19
C GLU A 466 -19.01 13.38 51.20
N GLU A 467 -19.12 14.65 50.75
CA GLU A 467 -19.53 15.77 51.60
C GLU A 467 -20.91 15.54 52.23
N LEU A 468 -21.89 15.08 51.45
CA LEU A 468 -23.25 14.82 51.90
C LEU A 468 -23.31 13.64 52.87
N LEU A 469 -22.54 12.58 52.64
CA LEU A 469 -22.43 11.45 53.55
C LEU A 469 -21.82 11.89 54.89
N ALA A 470 -20.75 12.70 54.86
CA ALA A 470 -20.15 13.25 56.07
C ALA A 470 -21.12 14.20 56.81
N ALA A 471 -21.91 15.00 56.10
CA ALA A 471 -22.95 15.83 56.71
C ALA A 471 -24.05 14.98 57.36
N GLN A 472 -24.49 13.92 56.69
CA GLN A 472 -25.46 12.98 57.23
C GLN A 472 -24.93 12.28 58.50
N GLU A 473 -23.65 11.94 58.55
CA GLU A 473 -23.02 11.36 59.73
C GLU A 473 -22.99 12.33 60.91
N ARG A 474 -22.60 13.59 60.68
CA ARG A 474 -22.67 14.66 61.70
C ARG A 474 -24.09 14.86 62.22
N ASP A 475 -25.09 14.90 61.33
CA ASP A 475 -26.50 15.04 61.74
C ASP A 475 -26.96 13.83 62.56
N ARG A 476 -26.53 12.61 62.20
CA ARG A 476 -26.80 11.41 63.00
C ARG A 476 -26.19 11.51 64.38
N GLU A 477 -24.94 11.94 64.50
CA GLU A 477 -24.27 12.16 65.79
C GLU A 477 -25.05 13.18 66.65
N VAL A 478 -25.43 14.32 66.07
CA VAL A 478 -26.24 15.34 66.76
C VAL A 478 -27.57 14.77 67.23
N ILE A 479 -28.28 14.00 66.38
CA ILE A 479 -29.53 13.35 66.75
C ILE A 479 -29.30 12.37 67.91
N THR A 480 -28.22 11.58 67.89
CA THR A 480 -27.91 10.65 68.99
C THR A 480 -27.62 11.38 70.30
N MET A 481 -26.85 12.48 70.25
CA MET A 481 -26.56 13.35 71.39
C MET A 481 -27.83 13.98 71.97
N LEU A 482 -28.68 14.57 71.12
CA LEU A 482 -29.96 15.15 71.53
C LEU A 482 -30.89 14.10 72.14
N ARG A 483 -30.96 12.90 71.56
CA ARG A 483 -31.73 11.78 72.13
C ARG A 483 -31.20 11.38 73.52
N ALA A 484 -29.88 11.36 73.71
CA ALA A 484 -29.28 11.09 75.02
C ALA A 484 -29.60 12.20 76.03
N GLN A 485 -29.53 13.47 75.62
CA GLN A 485 -29.88 14.61 76.46
C GLN A 485 -31.36 14.62 76.85
N VAL A 486 -32.27 14.30 75.92
CA VAL A 486 -33.70 14.15 76.20
C VAL A 486 -33.93 13.03 77.22
N ARG A 487 -33.25 11.88 77.08
CA ARG A 487 -33.32 10.79 78.07
C ARG A 487 -32.81 11.23 79.45
N GLN A 488 -31.73 11.99 79.51
CA GLN A 488 -31.21 12.55 80.77
C GLN A 488 -32.20 13.53 81.41
N LEU A 489 -32.78 14.45 80.64
CA LEU A 489 -33.79 15.41 81.14
C LEU A 489 -35.08 14.72 81.60
N GLN A 490 -35.48 13.63 80.94
CA GLN A 490 -36.59 12.79 81.39
C GLN A 490 -36.27 12.07 82.70
N SER A 491 -35.01 11.71 82.94
CA SER A 491 -34.57 11.06 84.18
C SER A 491 -34.43 12.04 85.37
N THR A 492 -34.20 13.33 85.14
CA THR A 492 -34.06 14.35 86.19
C THR A 492 -35.38 15.00 86.64
N GLY A 493 -36.53 14.52 86.15
CA GLY A 493 -37.84 14.80 86.75
C GLY A 493 -38.44 16.19 86.49
N TYR A 494 -37.88 17.02 85.60
CA TYR A 494 -38.50 18.30 85.22
C TYR A 494 -39.61 18.11 84.17
N ARG A 495 -40.86 18.01 84.64
CA ARG A 495 -42.06 17.98 83.79
C ARG A 495 -42.57 19.41 83.56
N ALA A 496 -42.09 20.09 82.52
CA ALA A 496 -42.71 21.33 82.06
C ALA A 496 -44.09 21.04 81.41
N PRO A 497 -45.14 21.87 81.62
CA PRO A 497 -46.44 21.66 81.00
C PRO A 497 -46.40 22.05 79.52
N PHE A 498 -46.57 21.09 78.61
CA PHE A 498 -46.81 21.39 77.20
C PHE A 498 -48.25 21.89 77.01
N PRO A 499 -48.48 22.97 76.23
CA PRO A 499 -49.82 23.40 75.86
C PRO A 499 -50.47 22.38 74.91
N ARG A 500 -51.72 22.02 75.17
CA ARG A 500 -52.52 21.13 74.31
C ARG A 500 -52.75 21.77 72.93
N PRO A 501 -52.61 21.04 71.81
CA PRO A 501 -53.08 21.52 70.52
C PRO A 501 -54.62 21.53 70.47
N CYS A 502 -55.17 22.69 70.14
CA CYS A 502 -56.57 22.90 69.75
C CYS A 502 -56.89 22.05 68.50
N GLN A 503 -57.76 21.05 68.65
CA GLN A 503 -58.31 20.25 67.54
C GLN A 503 -59.74 20.71 67.24
N THR A 504 -59.90 21.86 66.60
CA THR A 504 -61.17 22.27 66.01
C THR A 504 -60.87 23.18 64.83
N GLU A 505 -60.64 22.59 63.64
CA GLU A 505 -60.93 23.21 62.32
C GLU A 505 -60.55 22.36 61.07
N TYR A 506 -60.01 21.15 61.21
CA TYR A 506 -59.73 20.25 60.06
C TYR A 506 -60.75 19.11 59.89
N ARG A 507 -62.06 19.43 59.86
CA ARG A 507 -63.11 18.45 59.49
C ARG A 507 -64.09 18.97 58.44
N ARG A 508 -63.59 19.73 57.47
CA ARG A 508 -64.35 20.12 56.28
C ARG A 508 -63.46 19.95 55.06
N ASN A 509 -63.13 18.70 54.74
CA ASN A 509 -62.70 18.19 53.42
C ASN A 509 -62.41 16.69 53.55
N GLN A 510 -63.45 15.87 53.56
CA GLN A 510 -63.39 14.46 53.17
C GLN A 510 -64.28 14.31 51.93
N PRO A 511 -63.75 13.86 50.77
CA PRO A 511 -64.57 13.49 49.64
C PRO A 511 -65.39 12.24 50.00
N VAL A 512 -66.67 12.28 49.67
CA VAL A 512 -67.65 11.21 49.84
C VAL A 512 -67.30 10.07 48.87
N GLU A 513 -66.95 8.89 49.39
CA GLU A 513 -66.92 7.66 48.62
C GLU A 513 -68.36 7.27 48.23
N GLN A 514 -68.73 7.52 46.97
CA GLN A 514 -69.93 6.93 46.39
C GLN A 514 -69.66 5.45 46.09
N SER A 515 -70.16 4.61 46.98
CA SER A 515 -70.27 3.17 46.79
C SER A 515 -71.20 2.86 45.62
N MET A 516 -70.63 2.48 44.46
CA MET A 516 -71.39 1.85 43.38
C MET A 516 -71.56 0.37 43.68
N LEU A 517 -72.74 0.03 44.21
CA LEU A 517 -73.25 -1.33 44.29
C LEU A 517 -73.52 -1.86 42.87
N ILE A 518 -72.59 -2.64 42.30
CA ILE A 518 -72.87 -3.42 41.10
C ILE A 518 -73.62 -4.68 41.54
N ALA A 519 -74.90 -4.73 41.16
CA ALA A 519 -75.75 -5.90 41.29
C ALA A 519 -75.11 -7.09 40.55
N ARG A 520 -74.89 -8.17 41.30
CA ARG A 520 -74.60 -9.50 40.74
C ARG A 520 -75.81 -9.94 39.90
N ARG A 521 -75.62 -10.11 38.60
CA ARG A 521 -76.44 -10.98 37.76
C ARG A 521 -75.53 -12.11 37.26
N GLY A 522 -75.78 -13.31 37.76
CA GLY A 522 -75.08 -14.52 37.34
C GLY A 522 -75.80 -15.26 36.21
N HIS A 523 -75.06 -16.25 35.68
CA HIS A 523 -75.46 -17.37 34.80
C HIS A 523 -75.56 -17.01 33.30
N ASN A 524 -75.11 -17.80 32.31
CA ASN A 524 -74.53 -19.14 32.29
C ASN A 524 -74.02 -19.51 30.85
N TYR A 525 -73.05 -20.45 30.80
CA TYR A 525 -72.75 -21.51 29.80
C TYR A 525 -72.38 -21.28 28.31
N GLY A 526 -71.33 -22.04 27.92
CA GLY A 526 -71.00 -22.62 26.58
C GLY A 526 -69.51 -22.41 26.23
N HIS A 527 -68.53 -23.32 26.35
CA HIS A 527 -68.37 -24.69 25.77
C HIS A 527 -68.82 -24.75 24.30
N HIS A 528 -68.04 -25.09 23.26
CA HIS A 528 -66.82 -25.88 23.05
C HIS A 528 -66.12 -25.46 21.74
N GLY A 529 -64.86 -25.85 21.56
CA GLY A 529 -64.22 -25.92 20.25
C GLY A 529 -62.72 -26.22 20.33
N TYR A 530 -62.35 -27.45 20.67
CA TYR A 530 -61.04 -27.99 20.31
C TYR A 530 -61.09 -28.43 18.86
N ASP A 531 -60.02 -28.18 18.10
CA ASP A 531 -59.44 -29.22 17.25
C ASP A 531 -57.92 -29.05 17.19
N VAL A 532 -57.27 -30.15 17.53
CA VAL A 532 -55.83 -30.40 17.50
C VAL A 532 -55.47 -30.83 16.09
N ILE A 533 -54.37 -30.32 15.53
CA ILE A 533 -53.51 -31.14 14.67
C ILE A 533 -52.09 -31.05 15.19
N ASP A 534 -51.63 -32.25 15.55
CA ASP A 534 -50.32 -32.65 16.02
C ASP A 534 -49.33 -32.72 14.84
N GLY A 535 -48.05 -32.46 15.12
CA GLY A 535 -46.99 -32.41 14.11
C GLY A 535 -45.69 -31.84 14.66
N MET A 536 -45.07 -32.57 15.60
CA MET A 536 -43.67 -32.42 15.98
C MET A 536 -42.73 -32.47 14.77
N GLN A 537 -41.81 -31.51 14.64
CA GLN A 537 -40.37 -31.73 14.88
C GLN A 537 -39.55 -30.43 14.69
N ASP A 538 -38.74 -30.17 15.71
CA ASP A 538 -37.41 -29.56 15.73
C ASP A 538 -37.21 -28.15 15.13
N ASP A 539 -36.99 -27.16 16.01
CA ASP A 539 -35.73 -26.39 16.07
C ASP A 539 -35.75 -25.36 17.24
N ASP A 540 -34.87 -25.64 18.20
CA ASP A 540 -34.11 -24.76 19.09
C ASP A 540 -34.79 -23.61 19.87
N ASP A 541 -34.81 -23.84 21.19
CA ASP A 541 -34.99 -22.87 22.26
C ASP A 541 -33.93 -21.75 22.23
N LEU A 542 -34.42 -20.51 22.11
CA LEU A 542 -33.69 -19.30 22.47
C LEU A 542 -33.86 -19.02 23.97
N ALA A 543 -32.85 -19.38 24.75
CA ALA A 543 -32.61 -18.78 26.05
C ALA A 543 -31.58 -17.65 25.91
N THR A 544 -32.00 -16.48 26.39
CA THR A 544 -31.22 -15.43 27.08
C THR A 544 -29.74 -15.71 27.29
N ASP A 545 -28.86 -14.78 26.90
CA ASP A 545 -27.99 -14.08 27.87
C ASP A 545 -27.09 -12.99 27.25
N GLY A 546 -26.99 -11.89 28.03
CA GLY A 546 -25.76 -11.16 28.34
C GLY A 546 -24.75 -10.88 27.23
N VAL A 547 -24.79 -9.65 26.73
CA VAL A 547 -23.65 -9.02 26.04
C VAL A 547 -22.54 -8.79 27.07
N GLY A 548 -21.49 -9.62 27.00
CA GLY A 548 -20.26 -9.47 27.78
C GLY A 548 -19.05 -10.03 27.01
N SER A 549 -18.22 -9.12 26.53
CA SER A 549 -16.76 -9.27 26.32
C SER A 549 -16.24 -10.44 25.46
N ASP A 550 -16.26 -10.26 24.13
CA ASP A 550 -15.54 -11.11 23.15
C ASP A 550 -14.07 -10.66 22.91
N GLU A 551 -13.32 -10.32 23.97
CA GLU A 551 -11.85 -10.15 23.87
C GLU A 551 -11.07 -11.32 24.46
N GLU A 552 -11.71 -12.24 25.19
CA GLU A 552 -11.02 -13.32 25.93
C GLU A 552 -11.05 -14.70 25.22
N SER A 553 -11.62 -14.77 24.01
CA SER A 553 -11.75 -16.01 23.21
C SER A 553 -10.72 -16.12 22.07
N VAL A 554 -10.03 -15.02 21.74
CA VAL A 554 -8.99 -15.00 20.69
C VAL A 554 -7.60 -15.35 21.26
N GLU A 555 -7.28 -14.95 22.49
CA GLU A 555 -6.00 -15.30 23.14
C GLU A 555 -5.86 -16.79 23.51
N ARG A 556 -6.97 -17.52 23.72
CA ARG A 556 -6.91 -18.96 24.06
C ARG A 556 -6.46 -19.86 22.91
N LYS A 557 -6.48 -19.38 21.66
CA LYS A 557 -6.05 -20.17 20.48
C LYS A 557 -4.56 -20.07 20.17
N GLU A 558 -3.83 -19.10 20.74
CA GLU A 558 -2.38 -18.96 20.54
C GLU A 558 -1.53 -19.92 21.39
N HIS A 559 -2.16 -20.69 22.30
CA HIS A 559 -1.47 -21.54 23.26
C HIS A 559 -1.79 -23.04 23.12
N MET A 560 -2.24 -23.49 21.94
CA MET A 560 -2.52 -24.91 21.67
C MET A 560 -1.44 -25.54 20.78
N LEU A 561 -0.84 -26.62 21.26
CA LEU A 561 0.06 -27.50 20.52
C LEU A 561 -0.74 -28.69 19.97
N TYR A 562 -0.52 -29.04 18.71
CA TYR A 562 -1.22 -30.13 18.04
C TYR A 562 -0.28 -31.27 17.66
N ARG A 563 -0.73 -32.51 17.87
CA ARG A 563 -0.01 -33.68 17.36
C ARG A 563 -0.37 -33.92 15.89
N PRO A 564 0.59 -33.90 14.94
CA PRO A 564 0.29 -33.96 13.49
C PRO A 564 -0.49 -35.20 13.02
N ARG A 565 -0.38 -36.33 13.74
CA ARG A 565 -0.98 -37.60 13.32
C ARG A 565 -2.41 -37.84 13.79
N CYS A 566 -2.72 -37.54 15.05
CA CYS A 566 -4.06 -37.77 15.63
C CYS A 566 -4.86 -36.48 15.84
N LYS A 567 -4.25 -35.31 15.59
CA LYS A 567 -4.83 -33.97 15.74
C LYS A 567 -5.43 -33.70 17.13
N ARG A 568 -4.98 -34.42 18.16
CA ARG A 568 -5.32 -34.08 19.54
C ARG A 568 -4.62 -32.78 19.95
N GLU A 569 -5.39 -31.94 20.60
CA GLU A 569 -4.99 -30.61 21.05
C GLU A 569 -4.53 -30.65 22.50
N TYR A 570 -3.42 -29.98 22.78
CA TYR A 570 -2.83 -29.86 24.11
C TYR A 570 -2.50 -28.40 24.38
N SER A 571 -2.82 -27.91 25.56
CA SER A 571 -2.38 -26.57 25.98
C SER A 571 -0.86 -26.55 26.20
N LYS A 572 -0.21 -25.42 25.90
CA LYS A 572 1.24 -25.18 26.04
C LYS A 572 1.75 -25.48 27.47
N ASP A 573 0.91 -25.29 28.47
CA ASP A 573 1.23 -25.54 29.89
C ASP A 573 1.23 -27.03 30.27
N LYS A 574 0.81 -27.91 29.35
CA LYS A 574 0.77 -29.37 29.53
C LYS A 574 1.64 -30.09 28.49
N HIS A 575 2.82 -29.55 28.22
CA HIS A 575 3.79 -30.10 27.26
C HIS A 575 4.15 -31.57 27.56
N ASP A 576 4.28 -31.94 28.83
CA ASP A 576 4.62 -33.32 29.24
C ASP A 576 3.56 -34.34 28.82
N GLN A 577 2.28 -33.96 28.84
CA GLN A 577 1.17 -34.82 28.40
C GLN A 577 1.15 -35.01 26.88
N LEU A 578 1.62 -34.01 26.12
CA LEU A 578 1.81 -34.14 24.68
C LEU A 578 2.96 -35.10 24.37
N LEU A 579 4.07 -35.04 25.11
CA LEU A 579 5.21 -35.94 24.94
C LEU A 579 4.85 -37.40 25.26
N GLU A 580 4.19 -37.66 26.39
CA GLU A 580 3.68 -39.01 26.72
C GLU A 580 2.70 -39.52 25.64
N HIS A 581 1.83 -38.64 25.12
CA HIS A 581 0.93 -39.02 24.05
C HIS A 581 1.65 -39.26 22.71
N ILE A 582 2.75 -38.56 22.45
CA ILE A 582 3.58 -38.79 21.26
C ILE A 582 4.18 -40.19 21.29
N ASP A 583 4.67 -40.61 22.44
CA ASP A 583 5.27 -41.94 22.63
C ASP A 583 4.26 -43.07 22.46
N VAL A 584 3.05 -42.92 23.03
CA VAL A 584 1.99 -43.92 22.90
C VAL A 584 1.40 -43.96 21.48
N CYS A 585 1.26 -42.81 20.83
CA CYS A 585 0.59 -42.73 19.53
C CYS A 585 1.58 -42.87 18.34
N CYS A 586 2.85 -43.21 18.63
CA CYS A 586 3.87 -43.65 17.67
C CYS A 586 4.02 -45.18 17.61
N SER A 587 3.40 -45.91 18.55
CA SER A 587 3.09 -47.35 18.41
C SER A 587 1.83 -47.51 17.57
#